data_AF-A0A8H7DCW5-F1
#
_entry.id   AF-A0A8H7DCW5-F1
#
_cell.length_a   1.000
_cell.length_b   1.000
_cell.length_c   1.000
_cell.angle_alpha   90.00
_cell.angle_beta   90.00
_cell.angle_gamma   90.00
#
_symmetry.space_group_name_H-M   'P 1'
#
loop_
_entity.id
_entity.type
_entity.pdbx_description
1 polymer ?
#
loop_
_entity_poly.entity_id
_entity_poly.type
_entity_poly.pdbx_seq_one_letter_code
_entity_poly.pdbx_strand_id
1 'polypeptide(L)'
;MIAELGSPHVHKAHFRLPHVNLKKKSIVLLDAIMVKVYKPGKVALLLQGRQAGKKVVVIKQLDEGTKERPYPHAIVAGIERYPRKVTRRMGQKKVAHRSKVKPFIKVVNYSHLFPTRYALELEGLKGSVAADTFKEPTQREDAKKTIKKLLEDRYTAGKNRWFFTPLRF
;
A
#
# COMPACT_ATOMS: atom_id res chain seq x y z
N MET A 1 -71.42 -26.36 -39.46
CA MET A 1 -70.24 -25.65 -40.00
C MET A 1 -69.63 -24.80 -38.90
N ILE A 2 -68.36 -25.09 -38.53
CA ILE A 2 -67.29 -24.14 -38.16
C ILE A 2 -67.58 -23.24 -36.93
N ALA A 3 -67.12 -23.59 -35.72
CA ALA A 3 -65.79 -23.32 -35.12
C ALA A 3 -65.58 -21.88 -34.65
N GLU A 4 -65.35 -21.70 -33.34
CA GLU A 4 -64.42 -20.70 -32.78
C GLU A 4 -64.11 -21.04 -31.31
N LEU A 5 -63.04 -21.80 -31.09
CA LEU A 5 -62.40 -21.97 -29.78
C LEU A 5 -61.32 -20.88 -29.65
N GLY A 6 -61.60 -19.84 -28.88
CA GLY A 6 -60.60 -18.84 -28.48
C GLY A 6 -59.55 -19.47 -27.57
N SER A 7 -58.35 -19.70 -28.10
CA SER A 7 -57.17 -20.12 -27.32
C SER A 7 -56.47 -18.89 -26.73
N PRO A 8 -56.19 -18.85 -25.42
CA PRO A 8 -55.33 -17.81 -24.86
C PRO A 8 -53.89 -18.05 -25.30
N HIS A 9 -53.32 -17.04 -25.99
CA HIS A 9 -51.92 -16.98 -26.38
C HIS A 9 -51.00 -17.10 -25.15
N VAL A 10 -50.33 -18.25 -25.00
CA VAL A 10 -49.22 -18.40 -24.06
C VAL A 10 -47.94 -17.95 -24.78
N HIS A 11 -47.56 -16.68 -24.61
CA HIS A 11 -46.22 -16.22 -24.95
C HIS A 11 -45.19 -16.97 -24.09
N LYS A 12 -44.51 -17.97 -24.66
CA LYS A 12 -43.27 -18.53 -24.08
C LYS A 12 -42.18 -17.47 -24.15
N ALA A 13 -42.08 -16.63 -23.12
CA ALA A 13 -40.88 -15.86 -22.87
C ALA A 13 -39.74 -16.86 -22.60
N HIS A 14 -38.87 -17.06 -23.57
CA HIS A 14 -37.58 -17.73 -23.35
C HIS A 14 -36.74 -16.84 -22.44
N PHE A 15 -36.89 -17.04 -21.13
CA PHE A 15 -36.05 -16.40 -20.12
C PHE A 15 -34.66 -17.03 -20.22
N ARG A 16 -33.81 -16.47 -21.07
CA ARG A 16 -32.40 -16.84 -21.16
C ARG A 16 -31.75 -16.40 -19.86
N LEU A 17 -31.67 -17.31 -18.88
CA LEU A 17 -30.93 -17.08 -17.65
C LEU A 17 -29.52 -16.60 -18.04
N PRO A 18 -29.04 -15.47 -17.50
CA PRO A 18 -27.69 -15.01 -17.79
C PRO A 18 -26.75 -16.15 -17.41
N HIS A 19 -25.99 -16.63 -18.39
CA HIS A 19 -25.00 -17.66 -18.17
C HIS A 19 -23.89 -17.03 -17.32
N VAL A 20 -24.05 -17.11 -16.00
CA VAL A 20 -23.10 -16.60 -15.03
C VAL A 20 -21.83 -17.42 -15.24
N ASN A 21 -20.79 -16.78 -15.78
CA ASN A 21 -19.53 -17.46 -16.08
C ASN A 21 -18.87 -17.93 -14.78
N LEU A 22 -19.16 -19.17 -14.39
CA LEU A 22 -18.67 -19.79 -13.15
C LEU A 22 -17.14 -19.83 -13.10
N LYS A 23 -16.45 -19.93 -14.25
CA LYS A 23 -14.99 -19.89 -14.32
C LYS A 23 -14.41 -18.54 -13.90
N LYS A 24 -15.09 -17.42 -14.18
CA LYS A 24 -14.69 -16.11 -13.68
C LYS A 24 -14.87 -16.02 -12.16
N LYS A 25 -16.03 -16.45 -11.62
CA LYS A 25 -16.30 -16.45 -10.17
C LYS A 25 -15.33 -17.32 -9.38
N SER A 26 -14.96 -18.50 -9.89
CA SER A 26 -14.02 -19.40 -9.22
C SER A 26 -12.59 -18.83 -9.16
N ILE A 27 -12.15 -18.11 -10.20
CA ILE A 27 -10.85 -17.42 -10.19
C ILE A 27 -10.86 -16.27 -9.18
N VAL A 28 -11.92 -15.46 -9.12
CA VAL A 28 -12.01 -14.37 -8.11
C VAL A 28 -12.05 -14.94 -6.68
N LEU A 29 -12.66 -16.11 -6.48
CA LEU A 29 -12.64 -16.79 -5.18
C LEU A 29 -11.26 -17.32 -4.82
N LEU A 30 -10.50 -17.88 -5.77
CA LEU A 30 -9.14 -18.37 -5.54
C LEU A 30 -8.15 -17.24 -5.22
N ASP A 31 -8.31 -16.06 -5.83
CA ASP A 31 -7.56 -14.85 -5.46
C ASP A 31 -7.88 -14.35 -4.05
N ALA A 32 -9.08 -14.63 -3.52
CA ALA A 32 -9.46 -14.32 -2.14
C ALA A 32 -8.94 -15.35 -1.12
N ILE A 33 -8.65 -16.59 -1.57
CA ILE A 33 -8.17 -17.69 -0.72
C ILE A 33 -6.66 -17.58 -0.43
N MET A 34 -5.86 -16.99 -1.32
CA MET A 34 -4.45 -16.70 -1.04
C MET A 34 -4.27 -15.38 -0.27
N VAL A 35 -3.78 -15.48 0.96
CA VAL A 35 -3.56 -14.30 1.82
C VAL A 35 -2.41 -13.44 1.28
N LYS A 36 -2.75 -12.35 0.60
CA LYS A 36 -1.77 -11.36 0.13
C LYS A 36 -1.01 -10.76 1.32
N VAL A 37 0.31 -10.97 1.35
CA VAL A 37 1.21 -10.52 2.43
C VAL A 37 1.42 -9.01 2.39
N TYR A 38 1.54 -8.43 1.19
CA TYR A 38 1.77 -7.01 0.98
C TYR A 38 0.44 -6.26 0.84
N LYS A 39 -0.16 -5.89 1.97
CA LYS A 39 -1.33 -5.01 2.02
C LYS A 39 -0.91 -3.58 2.38
N PRO A 40 -1.65 -2.55 1.95
CA PRO A 40 -1.46 -1.19 2.46
C PRO A 40 -1.41 -1.16 3.98
N GLY A 41 -0.44 -0.42 4.53
CA GLY A 41 -0.18 -0.36 5.97
C GLY A 41 0.68 -1.51 6.52
N LYS A 42 1.05 -2.53 5.73
CA LYS A 42 2.04 -3.52 6.17
C LYS A 42 3.45 -2.96 6.10
N VAL A 43 4.28 -3.36 7.07
CA VAL A 43 5.68 -2.96 7.14
C VAL A 43 6.55 -4.03 6.48
N ALA A 44 7.53 -3.58 5.70
CA ALA A 44 8.53 -4.43 5.07
C ALA A 44 9.93 -3.82 5.27
N LEU A 45 10.96 -4.62 5.02
CA LEU A 45 12.35 -4.18 4.93
C LEU A 45 12.80 -4.20 3.47
N LEU A 46 13.64 -3.25 3.08
CA LEU A 46 14.28 -3.27 1.77
C LEU A 46 15.53 -4.15 1.80
N LEU A 47 15.62 -5.07 0.86
CA LEU A 47 16.76 -5.99 0.74
C LEU A 47 17.90 -5.42 -0.12
N GLN A 48 17.59 -4.58 -1.12
CA GLN A 48 18.56 -4.18 -2.14
C GLN A 48 18.50 -2.68 -2.51
N GLY A 49 19.60 -2.19 -3.08
CA GLY A 49 19.79 -0.82 -3.56
C GLY A 49 20.18 0.19 -2.48
N ARG A 50 20.19 1.49 -2.81
CA ARG A 50 20.64 2.58 -1.91
C ARG A 50 19.94 2.62 -0.54
N GLN A 51 18.72 2.12 -0.47
CA GLN A 51 17.90 2.13 0.75
C GLN A 51 17.80 0.73 1.38
N ALA A 52 18.73 -0.19 1.09
CA ALA A 52 18.78 -1.50 1.73
C ALA A 52 18.88 -1.39 3.26
N GLY A 53 18.24 -2.31 3.97
CA GLY A 53 18.14 -2.33 5.43
C GLY A 53 17.21 -1.26 6.02
N LYS A 54 16.55 -0.45 5.19
CA LYS A 54 15.57 0.55 5.66
C LYS A 54 14.18 -0.06 5.77
N LYS A 55 13.47 0.36 6.82
CA LYS A 55 12.08 0.01 7.09
C LYS A 55 11.17 0.86 6.23
N VAL A 56 10.20 0.20 5.62
CA VAL A 56 9.21 0.81 4.74
C VAL A 56 7.82 0.35 5.09
N VAL A 57 6.83 1.20 4.82
CA VAL A 57 5.42 0.89 4.84
C VAL A 57 4.91 0.82 3.40
N VAL A 58 4.11 -0.20 3.10
CA VAL A 58 3.44 -0.34 1.82
C VAL A 58 2.27 0.66 1.78
N ILE A 59 2.27 1.56 0.79
CA ILE A 59 1.18 2.52 0.58
C ILE A 59 0.18 1.92 -0.41
N LYS A 60 0.67 1.45 -1.55
CA LYS A 60 -0.15 0.91 -2.63
C LYS A 60 0.50 -0.34 -3.22
N GLN A 61 -0.29 -1.38 -3.36
CA GLN A 61 0.08 -2.61 -4.08
C GLN A 61 -0.30 -2.47 -5.55
N LEU A 62 0.58 -2.95 -6.45
CA LEU A 62 0.37 -3.01 -7.89
C LEU A 62 0.76 -4.42 -8.34
N ASP A 63 -0.17 -5.35 -8.16
CA ASP A 63 0.05 -6.79 -8.35
C ASP A 63 0.08 -7.18 -9.83
N GLU A 64 -0.68 -6.49 -10.68
CA GLU A 64 -0.80 -6.76 -12.13
C GLU A 64 0.28 -6.05 -12.97
N GLY A 65 1.16 -5.29 -12.34
CA GLY A 65 2.13 -4.45 -13.03
C GLY A 65 1.49 -3.23 -13.71
N THR A 66 2.33 -2.40 -14.33
CA THR A 66 1.92 -1.23 -15.11
C THR A 66 2.59 -1.27 -16.48
N LYS A 67 2.12 -0.44 -17.43
CA LYS A 67 2.75 -0.35 -18.77
C LYS A 67 4.25 -0.02 -18.70
N GLU A 68 4.67 0.80 -17.74
CA GLU A 68 6.07 1.15 -17.52
C GLU A 68 6.86 0.03 -16.81
N ARG A 69 6.19 -0.79 -15.99
CA ARG A 69 6.81 -1.82 -15.14
C ARG A 69 5.94 -3.07 -15.15
N PRO A 70 6.21 -4.05 -16.04
CA PRO A 70 5.36 -5.23 -16.21
C PRO A 70 5.47 -6.25 -15.07
N TYR A 71 6.28 -5.99 -14.05
CA TYR A 71 6.47 -6.85 -12.89
C TYR A 71 5.64 -6.37 -11.69
N PRO A 72 5.28 -7.27 -10.76
CA PRO A 72 4.52 -6.92 -9.57
C PRO A 72 5.37 -6.08 -8.61
N HIS A 73 4.82 -4.96 -8.15
CA HIS A 73 5.56 -3.98 -7.36
C HIS A 73 4.66 -3.25 -6.37
N ALA A 74 5.29 -2.57 -5.41
CA ALA A 74 4.62 -1.72 -4.45
C ALA A 74 5.19 -0.30 -4.47
N ILE A 75 4.31 0.65 -4.21
CA ILE A 75 4.68 2.01 -3.81
C ILE A 75 4.88 1.98 -2.31
N VAL A 76 6.08 2.32 -1.87
CA VAL A 76 6.47 2.30 -0.46
C VAL A 76 6.97 3.67 0.00
N ALA A 77 6.72 3.96 1.27
CA ALA A 77 7.37 5.07 1.98
C ALA A 77 8.21 4.51 3.13
N GLY A 78 9.36 5.11 3.38
CA GLY A 78 10.26 4.65 4.43
C GLY A 78 11.06 5.75 5.06
N ILE A 79 11.91 5.35 6.00
CA ILE A 79 12.80 6.24 6.73
C ILE A 79 14.23 6.06 6.23
N GLU A 80 14.81 7.09 5.61
CA GLU A 80 16.21 7.11 5.19
C GLU A 80 17.11 7.40 6.39
N ARG A 81 16.78 8.49 7.12
CA ARG A 81 17.45 8.89 8.36
C ARG A 81 16.48 8.75 9.54
N TYR A 82 16.79 7.79 10.40
CA TYR A 82 16.04 7.50 11.62
C TYR A 82 16.25 8.58 12.69
N PRO A 83 15.25 8.80 13.57
CA PRO A 83 15.44 9.64 14.75
C PRO A 83 16.51 9.03 15.66
N ARG A 84 17.29 9.89 16.30
CA ARG A 84 18.37 9.46 17.21
C ARG A 84 17.82 9.30 18.62
N LYS A 85 18.41 8.42 19.41
CA LYS A 85 18.06 8.23 20.83
C LYS A 85 18.07 9.57 21.58
N VAL A 86 16.96 9.85 22.26
CA VAL A 86 16.76 10.99 23.15
C VAL A 86 16.93 10.51 24.59
N THR A 87 17.56 11.33 25.44
CA THR A 87 17.72 11.05 26.88
C THR A 87 17.21 12.23 27.71
N ARG A 88 16.85 11.99 28.97
CA ARG A 88 16.26 12.99 29.87
C ARG A 88 17.13 14.24 30.07
N ARG A 89 18.46 14.12 29.94
CA ARG A 89 19.43 15.21 30.15
C ARG A 89 19.50 16.19 28.97
N MET A 90 18.84 15.91 27.85
CA MET A 90 18.94 16.74 26.65
C MET A 90 18.00 17.96 26.75
N GLY A 91 18.51 19.14 26.38
CA GLY A 91 17.67 20.33 26.22
C GLY A 91 16.75 20.26 25.00
N GLN A 92 15.65 21.03 25.03
CA GLN A 92 14.57 20.98 24.03
C GLN A 92 15.06 21.15 22.58
N LYS A 93 16.02 22.06 22.32
CA LYS A 93 16.60 22.27 20.98
C LYS A 93 17.27 20.99 20.43
N LYS A 94 18.00 20.26 21.29
CA LYS A 94 18.69 19.02 20.92
C LYS A 94 17.72 17.87 20.73
N VAL A 95 16.65 17.83 21.52
CA VAL A 95 15.54 16.88 21.36
C VAL A 95 14.88 17.07 20.00
N ALA A 96 14.46 18.31 19.68
CA ALA A 96 13.82 18.63 18.40
C ALA A 96 14.70 18.24 17.20
N HIS A 97 16.01 18.50 17.24
CA HIS A 97 16.92 18.10 16.16
C HIS A 97 17.08 16.57 16.06
N ARG A 98 17.06 15.84 17.18
CA ARG A 98 17.21 14.37 17.19
C ARG A 98 15.94 13.63 16.76
N SER A 99 14.77 14.21 17.00
CA SER A 99 13.49 13.66 16.59
C SER A 99 13.19 13.82 15.10
N LYS A 100 13.95 14.65 14.38
CA LYS A 100 13.77 14.87 12.93
C LYS A 100 13.97 13.58 12.13
N VAL A 101 13.06 13.32 11.21
CA VAL A 101 13.09 12.15 10.31
C VAL A 101 13.30 12.62 8.86
N LYS A 102 14.12 11.88 8.09
CA LYS A 102 14.21 12.07 6.63
C LYS A 102 13.46 10.91 5.95
N PRO A 103 12.26 11.14 5.39
CA PRO A 103 11.55 10.11 4.67
C PRO A 103 12.03 9.96 3.23
N PHE A 104 11.68 8.84 2.61
CA PHE A 104 11.77 8.63 1.17
C PHE A 104 10.53 7.91 0.66
N ILE A 105 10.24 8.10 -0.63
CA ILE A 105 9.23 7.37 -1.39
C ILE A 105 9.92 6.62 -2.51
N LYS A 106 9.49 5.40 -2.80
CA LYS A 106 10.08 4.58 -3.85
C LYS A 106 9.07 3.58 -4.40
N VAL A 107 9.19 3.26 -5.68
CA VAL A 107 8.54 2.11 -6.31
C VAL A 107 9.51 0.93 -6.24
N VAL A 108 9.07 -0.21 -5.71
CA VAL A 108 9.94 -1.36 -5.40
C VAL A 108 9.26 -2.66 -5.81
N ASN A 109 10.01 -3.53 -6.48
CA ASN A 109 9.57 -4.89 -6.79
C ASN A 109 9.39 -5.70 -5.50
N TYR A 110 8.38 -6.56 -5.42
CA TYR A 110 8.15 -7.41 -4.25
C TYR A 110 9.33 -8.32 -3.89
N SER A 111 10.11 -8.80 -4.86
CA SER A 111 11.28 -9.64 -4.56
C SER A 111 12.38 -8.90 -3.77
N HIS A 112 12.34 -7.57 -3.76
CA HIS A 112 13.31 -6.73 -3.07
C HIS A 112 12.79 -6.28 -1.69
N LEU A 113 11.62 -6.78 -1.30
CA LEU A 113 10.99 -6.53 -0.01
C LEU A 113 11.05 -7.80 0.83
N PHE A 114 11.40 -7.62 2.09
CA PHE A 114 11.25 -8.66 3.11
C PHE A 114 10.01 -8.33 3.95
N PRO A 115 8.98 -9.18 3.92
CA PRO A 115 7.76 -8.92 4.65
C PRO A 115 8.00 -9.05 6.16
N THR A 116 7.32 -8.22 6.94
CA THR A 116 7.39 -8.32 8.41
C THR A 116 6.00 -8.48 9.00
N ARG A 117 5.94 -8.99 10.24
CA ARG A 117 4.69 -9.11 11.00
C ARG A 117 4.06 -7.76 11.37
N TYR A 118 4.83 -6.67 11.32
CA TYR A 118 4.40 -5.37 11.82
C TYR A 118 3.48 -4.66 10.82
N ALA A 119 2.54 -3.89 11.37
CA ALA A 119 1.67 -3.00 10.62
C ALA A 119 1.83 -1.57 11.14
N LEU A 120 1.65 -0.63 10.23
CA LEU A 120 1.72 0.80 10.44
C LEU A 120 0.66 1.45 9.55
N GLU A 121 -0.56 1.59 10.08
CA GLU A 121 -1.66 2.21 9.35
C GLU A 121 -1.54 3.72 9.40
N LEU A 122 -1.11 4.35 8.30
CA LEU A 122 -1.13 5.79 8.18
C LEU A 122 -2.38 6.21 7.41
N GLU A 123 -3.43 6.58 8.14
CA GLU A 123 -4.71 7.01 7.57
C GLU A 123 -4.53 8.15 6.56
N GLY A 124 -3.57 9.06 6.79
CA GLY A 124 -3.25 10.17 5.87
C GLY A 124 -2.35 9.86 4.68
N LEU A 125 -1.86 8.62 4.51
CA LEU A 125 -1.04 8.24 3.34
C LEU A 125 -1.81 7.57 2.21
N LYS A 126 -3.03 7.12 2.48
CA LYS A 126 -3.85 6.45 1.48
C LYS A 126 -4.33 7.48 0.46
N GLY A 127 -3.68 7.52 -0.70
CA GLY A 127 -4.01 8.43 -1.82
C GLY A 127 -3.07 9.62 -2.01
N SER A 128 -2.17 9.91 -1.06
CA SER A 128 -1.21 11.02 -1.22
C SER A 128 -0.02 10.69 -2.12
N VAL A 129 0.27 9.39 -2.32
CA VAL A 129 1.34 8.93 -3.21
C VAL A 129 0.74 8.02 -4.28
N ALA A 130 0.73 8.52 -5.51
CA ALA A 130 0.32 7.79 -6.70
C ALA A 130 1.50 7.52 -7.63
N ALA A 131 1.27 6.78 -8.71
CA ALA A 131 2.30 6.55 -9.72
C ALA A 131 2.74 7.88 -10.38
N ASP A 132 1.81 8.81 -10.59
CA ASP A 132 2.08 10.10 -11.22
C ASP A 132 2.89 11.05 -10.34
N THR A 133 2.81 10.88 -9.01
CA THR A 133 3.67 11.59 -8.05
C THR A 133 5.15 11.35 -8.33
N PHE A 134 5.50 10.26 -9.03
CA PHE A 134 6.88 9.99 -9.41
C PHE A 134 7.29 10.67 -10.72
N LYS A 135 6.41 11.23 -11.55
CA LYS A 135 6.84 11.89 -12.80
C LYS A 135 7.42 13.27 -12.52
N GLU A 136 6.72 14.05 -11.71
CA GLU A 136 7.10 15.43 -11.40
C GLU A 136 7.94 15.54 -10.11
N PRO A 137 9.10 16.22 -10.14
CA PRO A 137 9.96 16.36 -8.97
C PRO A 137 9.32 17.16 -7.84
N THR A 138 8.52 18.18 -8.16
CA THR A 138 7.80 19.03 -7.19
C THR A 138 6.81 18.19 -6.36
N GLN A 139 6.02 17.35 -7.02
CA GLN A 139 5.08 16.44 -6.34
C GLN A 139 5.80 15.43 -5.43
N ARG A 140 6.99 14.94 -5.83
CA ARG A 140 7.81 14.08 -4.98
C ARG A 140 8.25 14.79 -3.70
N GLU A 141 8.58 16.07 -3.77
CA GLU A 141 8.98 16.86 -2.61
C GLU A 141 7.81 17.11 -1.66
N ASP A 142 6.65 17.45 -2.19
CA ASP A 142 5.45 17.70 -1.38
C ASP A 142 4.94 16.42 -0.70
N ALA A 143 4.95 15.29 -1.40
CA ALA A 143 4.67 13.99 -0.80
C ALA A 143 5.62 13.67 0.37
N LYS A 144 6.92 13.95 0.22
CA LYS A 144 7.91 13.77 1.30
C LYS A 144 7.64 14.69 2.49
N LYS A 145 7.23 15.94 2.26
CA LYS A 145 6.88 16.88 3.35
C LYS A 145 5.69 16.36 4.15
N THR A 146 4.67 15.84 3.47
CA THR A 146 3.48 15.25 4.12
C THR A 146 3.85 13.99 4.92
N ILE A 147 4.61 13.06 4.32
CA ILE A 147 5.07 11.85 5.01
C ILE A 147 5.94 12.21 6.22
N LYS A 148 6.79 13.22 6.10
CA LYS A 148 7.67 13.66 7.18
C LYS A 148 6.86 14.07 8.42
N LYS A 149 5.85 14.93 8.25
CA LYS A 149 4.98 15.38 9.34
C LYS A 149 4.33 14.19 10.04
N LEU A 150 3.69 13.30 9.27
CA LEU A 150 3.01 12.12 9.81
C LEU A 150 3.94 11.17 10.59
N LEU A 151 5.18 10.99 10.12
CA LEU A 151 6.16 10.14 10.80
C LEU A 151 6.72 10.79 12.06
N GLU A 152 6.95 12.10 12.05
CA GLU A 152 7.42 12.86 13.22
C GLU A 152 6.34 12.90 14.32
N ASP A 153 5.07 13.06 13.95
CA ASP A 153 3.93 13.03 14.88
C ASP A 153 3.79 11.64 15.53
N ARG A 154 3.87 10.56 14.74
CA ARG A 154 3.83 9.19 15.27
C ARG A 154 5.02 8.86 16.18
N TYR A 155 6.21 9.36 15.86
CA TYR A 155 7.39 9.16 16.70
C TYR A 155 7.22 9.85 18.06
N THR A 156 6.71 11.09 18.04
CA THR A 156 6.47 11.88 19.26
C THR A 156 5.38 11.25 20.13
N ALA A 157 4.37 10.64 19.51
CA ALA A 157 3.35 9.84 20.21
C ALA A 157 3.88 8.51 20.80
N GLY A 158 5.15 8.15 20.55
CA GLY A 158 5.76 6.92 21.07
C GLY A 158 5.25 5.62 20.46
N LYS A 159 4.47 5.70 19.37
CA LYS A 159 3.89 4.53 18.69
C LYS A 159 4.91 3.88 17.75
N ASN A 160 4.73 2.58 17.46
CA ASN A 160 5.53 1.84 16.49
C ASN A 160 7.06 1.94 16.71
N ARG A 161 7.53 1.82 17.97
CA ARG A 161 8.94 1.96 18.36
C ARG A 161 9.91 1.16 17.49
N TRP A 162 9.52 -0.06 17.09
CA TRP A 162 10.33 -0.88 16.20
C TRP A 162 10.56 -0.21 14.84
N PHE A 163 9.56 0.44 14.25
CA PHE A 163 9.68 1.12 12.95
C PHE A 163 10.70 2.26 12.98
N PHE A 164 10.74 3.03 14.08
CA PHE A 164 11.64 4.18 14.23
C PHE A 164 13.04 3.82 14.73
N THR A 165 13.27 2.57 15.14
CA THR A 165 14.59 2.09 15.55
C THR A 165 15.35 1.58 14.32
N PRO A 166 16.59 2.03 14.05
CA PRO A 166 17.36 1.53 12.91
C PRO A 166 17.66 0.03 13.07
N LEU A 167 17.63 -0.71 11.95
CA LEU A 167 18.13 -2.08 11.90
C LEU A 167 19.66 -2.03 11.93
N ARG A 168 20.28 -2.87 12.78
CA ARG A 168 21.74 -3.02 12.86
C ARG A 168 22.10 -4.34 12.19
N PHE A 169 22.98 -4.27 11.20
CA PHE A 169 23.52 -5.39 10.44
C PHE A 169 24.92 -4.99 9.99
#